data_AF-A0A6C1MYB3-F1
#
_entry.id   AF-A0A6C1MYB3-F1
#
_cell.length_a   1.000
_cell.length_b   1.000
_cell.length_c   1.000
_cell.angle_alpha   90.00
_cell.angle_beta   90.00
_cell.angle_gamma   90.00
#
_symmetry.space_group_name_H-M   'P 1'
#
loop_
_entity.id
_entity.type
_entity.pdbx_description
1 polymer ?
#
loop_
_entity_poly.entity_id
_entity_poly.type
_entity_poly.pdbx_seq_one_letter_code
_entity_poly.pdbx_strand_id
1 'polypeptide(L)'
;LTAADALASGRLFTYDQEWRASLNSTPGATDSLLSPHLPQEPLTLAQLARFLRKPVATFYQERLQVYFEELDRVTDDAEPFALDGLAHWQLQDELIHQAVLKAGDAGDLVQQLTALTQRMVRRGDLGMGLTERALAERVTEPMEDMHKRYRELLAHWSDPLEEPLAFHYQWQTDLGPLVVEAQLDRVVSNSNGEKARLLVSSSELLQGTKKIQYKFHNLLTGWLEHLAATIVAGPLTTVFIGKRGSITLAPMDANSASACLDDILQGWHQGMTSPLPLTPRAAFAWLDGWHSKKGTDASADHAACDAWQSELNHDPGYLSRSWPEAAEAIADPGFQHWLQRLYAPLWQHIKGQEDSP
;
A
#
# COMPACT_ATOMS: atom_id res chain seq x y z
N LEU A 1 -29.35 -39.44 -27.49
CA LEU A 1 -30.25 -39.19 -28.65
C LEU A 1 -29.38 -39.03 -29.88
N THR A 2 -29.59 -39.88 -30.88
CA THR A 2 -28.94 -39.71 -32.19
C THR A 2 -29.65 -38.61 -32.98
N ALA A 3 -29.03 -38.04 -34.01
CA ALA A 3 -29.67 -37.02 -34.84
C ALA A 3 -30.99 -37.52 -35.48
N ALA A 4 -31.08 -38.82 -35.77
CA ALA A 4 -32.29 -39.46 -36.27
C ALA A 4 -33.44 -39.44 -35.25
N ASP A 5 -33.14 -39.65 -33.96
CA ASP A 5 -34.15 -39.62 -32.89
C ASP A 5 -34.67 -38.19 -32.62
N ALA A 6 -33.82 -37.17 -32.82
CA ALA A 6 -34.20 -35.76 -32.65
C ALA A 6 -35.12 -35.28 -33.78
N LEU A 7 -34.82 -35.67 -35.03
CA LEU A 7 -35.67 -35.40 -36.20
C LEU A 7 -37.04 -36.07 -36.07
N ALA A 8 -37.10 -37.33 -35.62
CA ALA A 8 -38.35 -38.07 -35.43
C ALA A 8 -39.24 -37.50 -34.32
N SER A 9 -38.66 -36.78 -33.35
CA SER A 9 -39.37 -36.15 -32.23
C SER A 9 -39.65 -34.65 -32.42
N GLY A 10 -39.31 -34.07 -33.58
CA GLY A 10 -39.51 -32.65 -33.86
C GLY A 10 -38.69 -31.70 -32.98
N ARG A 11 -37.63 -32.21 -32.33
CA ARG A 11 -36.78 -31.44 -31.43
C ARG A 11 -35.62 -30.82 -32.21
N LEU A 12 -35.31 -29.57 -31.89
CA LEU A 12 -34.15 -28.87 -32.46
C LEU A 12 -32.85 -29.50 -31.97
N PHE A 13 -31.85 -29.59 -32.85
CA PHE A 13 -30.51 -30.10 -32.55
C PHE A 13 -29.47 -29.39 -33.41
N THR A 14 -28.21 -29.37 -32.94
CA THR A 14 -27.07 -28.79 -33.67
C THR A 14 -26.18 -29.89 -34.26
N TYR A 15 -25.68 -29.65 -35.48
CA TYR A 15 -24.63 -30.46 -36.10
C TYR A 15 -23.22 -29.97 -35.78
N ASP A 16 -23.12 -28.80 -35.14
CA ASP A 16 -21.87 -28.16 -34.81
C ASP A 16 -21.21 -28.90 -33.64
N GLN A 17 -20.06 -29.50 -33.95
CA GLN A 17 -19.33 -30.36 -33.02
C GLN A 17 -18.67 -29.55 -31.89
N GLU A 18 -18.41 -28.26 -32.09
CA GLU A 18 -17.80 -27.39 -31.08
C GLU A 18 -18.76 -27.19 -29.89
N TRP A 19 -20.05 -26.98 -30.17
CA TRP A 19 -21.09 -26.89 -29.13
C TRP A 19 -21.35 -28.21 -28.41
N ARG A 20 -21.20 -29.34 -29.13
CA ARG A 20 -21.32 -30.66 -28.50
C ARG A 20 -20.12 -30.94 -27.59
N ALA A 21 -18.92 -30.49 -27.95
CA ALA A 21 -17.73 -30.63 -27.13
C ALA A 21 -17.82 -29.79 -25.84
N SER A 22 -18.33 -28.55 -25.91
CA SER A 22 -18.51 -27.69 -24.73
C SER A 22 -19.58 -28.20 -23.75
N LEU A 23 -20.62 -28.90 -24.22
CA LEU A 23 -21.60 -29.56 -23.35
C LEU A 23 -21.02 -30.74 -22.55
N ASN A 24 -19.94 -31.35 -23.06
CA ASN A 24 -19.27 -32.49 -22.42
C ASN A 24 -17.94 -32.10 -21.78
N SER A 25 -17.55 -30.82 -21.81
CA SER A 25 -16.34 -30.38 -21.11
C SER A 25 -16.60 -30.40 -19.62
N THR A 26 -16.07 -31.40 -18.92
CA THR A 26 -15.84 -31.27 -17.48
C THR A 26 -14.88 -30.10 -17.25
N PRO A 27 -15.19 -29.14 -16.35
CA PRO A 27 -14.26 -28.07 -16.02
C PRO A 27 -12.93 -28.68 -15.57
N GLY A 28 -11.92 -28.52 -16.43
CA GLY A 28 -10.60 -29.10 -16.28
C GLY A 28 -9.64 -28.08 -15.70
N ALA A 29 -9.82 -27.70 -14.45
CA ALA A 29 -8.80 -27.02 -13.67
C ALA A 29 -9.08 -27.29 -12.20
N THR A 30 -8.24 -28.10 -11.57
CA THR A 30 -8.11 -28.10 -10.12
C THR A 30 -7.18 -26.95 -9.78
N ASP A 31 -7.66 -25.97 -9.02
CA ASP A 31 -6.80 -24.97 -8.36
C ASP A 31 -5.82 -25.73 -7.46
N SER A 32 -4.64 -26.01 -8.01
CA SER A 32 -3.57 -26.70 -7.33
C SER A 32 -2.53 -25.66 -6.95
N LEU A 33 -2.13 -25.69 -5.69
CA LEU A 33 -1.08 -24.81 -5.18
C LEU A 33 0.18 -25.02 -6.03
N LEU A 34 0.81 -23.91 -6.44
CA LEU A 34 2.11 -23.97 -7.09
C LEU A 34 3.15 -24.43 -6.08
N SER A 35 4.18 -25.14 -6.56
CA SER A 35 5.32 -25.49 -5.72
C SER A 35 5.97 -24.22 -5.15
N PRO A 36 6.30 -24.21 -3.84
CA PRO A 36 7.03 -23.10 -3.23
C PRO A 36 8.37 -22.86 -3.95
N HIS A 37 8.81 -21.60 -3.97
CA HIS A 37 10.03 -21.18 -4.63
C HIS A 37 10.71 -20.10 -3.81
N LEU A 38 12.04 -20.18 -3.68
CA LEU A 38 12.85 -19.16 -3.04
C LEU A 38 13.47 -18.23 -4.09
N PRO A 39 13.45 -16.90 -3.88
CA PRO A 39 14.08 -15.96 -4.79
C PRO A 39 15.60 -16.19 -4.85
N GLN A 40 16.20 -15.94 -6.01
CA GLN A 40 17.66 -16.09 -6.18
C GLN A 40 18.44 -14.95 -5.53
N GLU A 41 17.81 -13.78 -5.39
CA GLU A 41 18.36 -12.59 -4.74
C GLU A 41 17.60 -12.32 -3.43
N PRO A 42 18.25 -11.68 -2.43
CA PRO A 42 17.57 -11.23 -1.22
C PRO A 42 16.37 -10.33 -1.54
N LEU A 43 15.29 -10.50 -0.78
CA LEU A 43 14.13 -9.62 -0.86
C LEU A 43 14.47 -8.24 -0.30
N THR A 44 13.96 -7.21 -0.96
CA THR A 44 13.99 -5.83 -0.45
C THR A 44 12.73 -5.52 0.35
N LEU A 45 12.82 -4.58 1.30
CA LEU A 45 11.63 -4.08 2.01
C LEU A 45 10.61 -3.44 1.04
N ALA A 46 11.06 -2.92 -0.10
CA ALA A 46 10.19 -2.38 -1.13
C ALA A 46 9.34 -3.48 -1.81
N GLN A 47 9.90 -4.66 -2.07
CA GLN A 47 9.16 -5.82 -2.58
C GLN A 47 8.12 -6.30 -1.56
N LEU A 48 8.49 -6.42 -0.29
CA LEU A 48 7.54 -6.78 0.76
C LEU A 48 6.44 -5.72 0.92
N ALA A 49 6.76 -4.43 0.82
CA ALA A 49 5.78 -3.37 0.88
C ALA A 49 4.82 -3.39 -0.32
N ARG A 50 5.32 -3.74 -1.51
CA ARG A 50 4.49 -3.95 -2.71
C ARG A 50 3.55 -5.13 -2.52
N PHE A 51 4.06 -6.25 -2.00
CA PHE A 51 3.25 -7.41 -1.63
C PHE A 51 2.13 -7.03 -0.67
N LEU A 52 2.45 -6.37 0.45
CA LEU A 52 1.44 -5.93 1.40
C LEU A 52 0.44 -4.95 0.76
N ARG A 53 0.85 -4.09 -0.18
CA ARG A 53 -0.09 -3.16 -0.83
C ARG A 53 -1.03 -3.85 -1.82
N LYS A 54 -0.55 -4.88 -2.52
CA LYS A 54 -1.29 -5.57 -3.58
C LYS A 54 -0.94 -7.06 -3.60
N PRO A 55 -1.37 -7.87 -2.60
CA PRO A 55 -0.90 -9.24 -2.46
C PRO A 55 -1.35 -10.12 -3.63
N VAL A 56 -2.59 -9.96 -4.10
CA VAL A 56 -3.11 -10.66 -5.29
C VAL A 56 -2.31 -10.30 -6.53
N ALA A 57 -2.13 -9.01 -6.84
CA ALA A 57 -1.37 -8.59 -8.02
C ALA A 57 0.10 -9.05 -7.97
N THR A 58 0.70 -9.09 -6.78
CA THR A 58 2.08 -9.53 -6.59
C THR A 58 2.25 -11.00 -6.98
N PHE A 59 1.29 -11.88 -6.65
CA PHE A 59 1.29 -13.25 -7.15
C PHE A 59 1.32 -13.31 -8.69
N TYR A 60 0.43 -12.60 -9.37
CA TYR A 60 0.42 -12.61 -10.84
C TYR A 60 1.71 -12.03 -11.43
N GLN A 61 2.18 -10.90 -10.91
CA GLN A 61 3.32 -10.18 -11.48
C GLN A 61 4.65 -10.86 -11.18
N GLU A 62 4.88 -11.27 -9.93
CA GLU A 62 6.18 -11.83 -9.52
C GLU A 62 6.23 -13.34 -9.75
N ARG A 63 5.16 -14.08 -9.40
CA ARG A 63 5.16 -15.54 -9.51
C ARG A 63 4.78 -16.04 -10.91
N LEU A 64 3.76 -15.46 -11.53
CA LEU A 64 3.27 -15.89 -12.85
C LEU A 64 3.84 -15.07 -14.02
N GLN A 65 4.46 -13.93 -13.75
CA GLN A 65 4.91 -12.97 -14.78
C GLN A 65 3.76 -12.51 -15.71
N VAL A 66 2.57 -12.37 -15.13
CA VAL A 66 1.35 -11.91 -15.81
C VAL A 66 1.07 -10.46 -15.41
N TYR A 67 0.96 -9.60 -16.43
CA TYR A 67 0.66 -8.18 -16.29
C TYR A 67 -0.63 -7.87 -17.03
N PHE A 68 -1.68 -7.47 -16.30
CA PHE A 68 -2.87 -6.88 -16.89
C PHE A 68 -2.61 -5.38 -17.09
N GLU A 69 -2.41 -4.98 -18.35
CA GLU A 69 -2.25 -3.58 -18.74
C GLU A 69 -3.58 -3.06 -19.31
N GLU A 70 -4.02 -1.90 -18.85
CA GLU A 70 -5.06 -1.14 -19.54
C GLU A 70 -4.42 -0.45 -20.76
N LEU A 71 -4.81 -0.89 -21.95
CA LEU A 71 -4.39 -0.32 -23.23
C LEU A 71 -5.10 1.01 -23.50
N ASP A 72 -4.99 1.99 -22.60
CA ASP A 72 -5.51 3.34 -22.84
C ASP A 72 -4.55 4.39 -22.26
N ARG A 73 -3.51 4.72 -23.04
CA ARG A 73 -2.86 6.04 -22.93
C ARG A 73 -3.54 6.96 -23.92
N VAL A 74 -4.60 7.63 -23.48
CA VAL A 74 -5.10 8.80 -24.20
C VAL A 74 -4.00 9.86 -24.11
N THR A 75 -3.42 10.22 -25.25
CA THR A 75 -2.58 11.42 -25.33
C THR A 75 -3.49 12.61 -25.07
N ASP A 76 -3.30 13.29 -23.94
CA ASP A 76 -4.08 14.46 -23.61
C ASP A 76 -3.51 15.67 -24.36
N ASP A 77 -4.14 16.03 -25.48
CA ASP A 77 -3.81 17.21 -26.28
C ASP A 77 -4.40 18.51 -25.67
N ALA A 78 -5.03 18.43 -24.50
CA ALA A 78 -5.68 19.55 -23.83
C ALA A 78 -4.81 20.21 -22.75
N GLU A 79 -4.91 21.53 -22.63
CA GLU A 79 -4.30 22.29 -21.54
C GLU A 79 -4.93 21.89 -20.18
N PRO A 80 -4.13 21.73 -19.09
CA PRO A 80 -4.65 21.35 -17.79
C PRO A 80 -5.40 22.53 -17.13
N PHE A 81 -6.73 22.51 -17.22
CA PHE A 81 -7.61 23.40 -16.44
C PHE A 81 -7.79 22.93 -14.99
N ALA A 82 -7.51 21.66 -14.75
CA ALA A 82 -7.49 21.04 -13.42
C ALA A 82 -6.39 19.97 -13.38
N LEU A 83 -5.76 19.83 -12.22
CA LEU A 83 -4.88 18.68 -11.96
C LEU A 83 -5.73 17.49 -11.57
N ASP A 84 -5.49 16.35 -12.22
CA ASP A 84 -5.96 15.06 -11.75
C ASP A 84 -5.23 14.66 -10.45
N GLY A 85 -5.64 13.54 -9.86
CA GLY A 85 -5.04 13.09 -8.60
C GLY A 85 -3.55 12.78 -8.71
N LEU A 86 -3.09 12.25 -9.85
CA LEU A 86 -1.71 11.82 -10.05
C LEU A 86 -0.78 13.02 -10.29
N ALA A 87 -1.12 13.92 -11.21
CA ALA A 87 -0.37 15.15 -11.48
C ALA A 87 -0.29 16.02 -10.22
N HIS A 88 -1.40 16.18 -9.49
CA HIS A 88 -1.39 16.90 -8.22
C HIS A 88 -0.42 16.27 -7.21
N TRP A 89 -0.43 14.93 -7.09
CA TRP A 89 0.50 14.23 -6.20
C TRP A 89 1.96 14.39 -6.64
N GLN A 90 2.27 14.27 -7.93
CA GLN A 90 3.63 14.41 -8.48
C GLN A 90 4.22 15.80 -8.24
N LEU A 91 3.43 16.85 -8.46
CA LEU A 91 3.89 18.22 -8.21
C LEU A 91 4.12 18.47 -6.72
N GLN A 92 3.25 17.95 -5.84
CA GLN A 92 3.46 18.05 -4.40
C GLN A 92 4.68 17.26 -3.92
N ASP A 93 4.91 16.07 -4.47
CA ASP A 93 6.11 15.27 -4.19
C ASP A 93 7.39 16.04 -4.56
N GLU A 94 7.39 16.69 -5.74
CA GLU A 94 8.49 17.54 -6.17
C GLU A 94 8.75 18.69 -5.18
N LEU A 95 7.70 19.41 -4.74
CA LEU A 95 7.84 20.48 -3.73
C LEU A 95 8.33 19.95 -2.38
N ILE A 96 7.90 18.77 -1.96
CA ILE A 96 8.32 18.18 -0.69
C ILE A 96 9.83 17.88 -0.71
N HIS A 97 10.29 17.20 -1.76
CA HIS A 97 11.67 16.77 -1.86
C HIS A 97 12.64 17.92 -2.18
N GLN A 98 12.20 18.91 -2.94
CA GLN A 98 13.06 20.02 -3.36
C GLN A 98 12.98 21.25 -2.45
N ALA A 99 11.86 21.47 -1.73
CA ALA A 99 11.70 22.62 -0.83
C ALA A 99 11.49 22.22 0.64
N VAL A 100 10.43 21.47 0.96
CA VAL A 100 10.04 21.20 2.37
C VAL A 100 11.18 20.55 3.17
N LEU A 101 11.88 19.58 2.58
CA LEU A 101 12.99 18.88 3.25
C LEU A 101 14.30 19.67 3.30
N LYS A 102 14.49 20.65 2.41
CA LYS A 102 15.79 21.30 2.18
C LYS A 102 15.85 22.73 2.72
N ALA A 103 14.71 23.40 2.84
CA ALA A 103 14.66 24.76 3.34
C ALA A 103 15.21 24.86 4.78
N GLY A 104 16.00 25.90 5.06
CA GLY A 104 16.53 26.16 6.40
C GLY A 104 15.53 26.82 7.34
N ASP A 105 14.66 27.67 6.80
CA ASP A 105 13.63 28.41 7.53
C ASP A 105 12.43 28.75 6.63
N ALA A 106 11.42 29.42 7.20
CA ALA A 106 10.21 29.80 6.48
C ALA A 106 10.46 30.77 5.31
N GLY A 107 11.44 31.67 5.42
CA GLY A 107 11.78 32.60 4.35
C GLY A 107 12.43 31.88 3.16
N ASP A 108 13.36 30.97 3.43
CA ASP A 108 13.98 30.09 2.44
C ASP A 108 12.94 29.17 1.78
N LEU A 109 12.01 28.61 2.56
CA LEU A 109 10.92 27.80 2.03
C LEU A 109 10.10 28.57 0.99
N VAL A 110 9.66 29.79 1.30
CA VAL A 110 8.86 30.62 0.39
C VAL A 110 9.63 30.92 -0.90
N GLN A 111 10.94 31.18 -0.81
CA GLN A 111 11.78 31.39 -2.01
C GLN A 111 11.87 30.13 -2.87
N GLN A 112 12.11 28.97 -2.26
CA GLN A 112 12.22 27.70 -2.98
C GLN A 112 10.88 27.30 -3.62
N LEU A 113 9.77 27.41 -2.88
CA LEU A 113 8.42 27.17 -3.42
C LEU A 113 8.12 28.08 -4.61
N THR A 114 8.43 29.37 -4.52
CA THR A 114 8.23 30.33 -5.62
C THR A 114 9.06 29.95 -6.85
N ALA A 115 10.33 29.57 -6.67
CA ALA A 115 11.19 29.19 -7.78
C ALA A 115 10.72 27.89 -8.47
N LEU A 116 10.24 26.92 -7.68
CA LEU A 116 9.75 25.63 -8.19
C LEU A 116 8.41 25.78 -8.90
N THR A 117 7.45 26.51 -8.34
CA THR A 117 6.17 26.74 -9.02
C THR A 117 6.37 27.47 -10.33
N GLN A 118 7.26 28.49 -10.38
CA GLN A 118 7.62 29.12 -11.66
C GLN A 118 8.25 28.16 -12.68
N ARG A 119 9.00 27.15 -12.24
CA ARG A 119 9.51 26.10 -13.13
C ARG A 119 8.37 25.22 -13.65
N MET A 120 7.44 24.82 -12.79
CA MET A 120 6.26 24.02 -13.15
C MET A 120 5.38 24.76 -14.17
N VAL A 121 5.19 26.08 -14.00
CA VAL A 121 4.50 26.94 -14.99
C VAL A 121 5.20 26.92 -16.34
N ARG A 122 6.53 27.10 -16.36
CA ARG A 122 7.30 27.05 -17.61
C ARG A 122 7.32 25.67 -18.27
N ARG A 123 7.12 24.59 -17.50
CA ARG A 123 6.95 23.22 -17.99
C ARG A 123 5.54 22.97 -18.53
N GLY A 124 4.58 23.84 -18.21
CA GLY A 124 3.18 23.72 -18.62
C GLY A 124 2.30 22.92 -17.66
N ASP A 125 2.79 22.55 -16.47
CA ASP A 125 2.05 21.64 -15.57
C ASP A 125 0.87 22.32 -14.86
N LEU A 126 0.90 23.65 -14.72
CA LEU A 126 -0.05 24.43 -13.93
C LEU A 126 -1.02 25.24 -14.81
N GLY A 127 -1.04 24.99 -16.12
CA GLY A 127 -1.84 25.78 -17.07
C GLY A 127 -1.35 27.24 -17.18
N MET A 128 -2.20 28.13 -17.73
CA MET A 128 -1.85 29.54 -17.96
C MET A 128 -2.76 30.57 -17.26
N GLY A 129 -2.17 31.67 -16.79
CA GLY A 129 -2.92 32.86 -16.36
C GLY A 129 -3.63 32.69 -15.02
N LEU A 130 -4.97 32.63 -15.02
CA LEU A 130 -5.74 32.51 -13.76
C LEU A 130 -5.69 31.09 -13.17
N THR A 131 -5.62 30.06 -14.02
CA THR A 131 -5.50 28.66 -13.58
C THR A 131 -4.14 28.40 -12.93
N GLU A 132 -3.07 28.98 -13.48
CA GLU A 132 -1.72 28.95 -12.91
C GLU A 132 -1.73 29.32 -11.42
N ARG A 133 -2.32 30.48 -11.08
CA ARG A 133 -2.32 30.98 -9.70
C ARG A 133 -3.09 30.05 -8.78
N ALA A 134 -4.29 29.64 -9.18
CA ALA A 134 -5.13 28.76 -8.39
C ALA A 134 -4.50 27.36 -8.20
N LEU A 135 -3.88 26.81 -9.25
CA LEU A 135 -3.22 25.50 -9.20
C LEU A 135 -1.93 25.56 -8.40
N ALA A 136 -1.13 26.62 -8.55
CA ALA A 136 0.06 26.85 -7.72
C ALA A 136 -0.30 26.93 -6.24
N GLU A 137 -1.27 27.78 -5.87
CA GLU A 137 -1.76 27.92 -4.49
C GLU A 137 -2.18 26.56 -3.92
N ARG A 138 -2.98 25.79 -4.67
CA ARG A 138 -3.46 24.45 -4.27
C ARG A 138 -2.33 23.44 -4.05
N VAL A 139 -1.33 23.42 -4.93
CA VAL A 139 -0.18 22.51 -4.79
C VAL A 139 0.69 22.91 -3.60
N THR A 140 0.86 24.22 -3.35
CA THR A 140 1.69 24.74 -2.24
C THR A 140 1.01 24.73 -0.87
N GLU A 141 -0.33 24.68 -0.82
CA GLU A 141 -1.13 24.85 0.42
C GLU A 141 -0.59 24.08 1.64
N PRO A 142 -0.28 22.76 1.57
CA PRO A 142 0.14 22.04 2.77
C PRO A 142 1.63 22.21 3.13
N MET A 143 2.44 22.86 2.28
CA MET A 143 3.91 22.81 2.36
C MET A 143 4.45 23.55 3.58
N GLU A 144 3.86 24.69 3.94
CA GLU A 144 4.28 25.48 5.10
C GLU A 144 4.09 24.71 6.41
N ASP A 145 2.90 24.14 6.63
CA ASP A 145 2.60 23.35 7.82
C ASP A 145 3.43 22.06 7.89
N MET A 146 3.69 21.41 6.74
CA MET A 146 4.59 20.26 6.69
C MET A 146 6.02 20.63 7.06
N HIS A 147 6.53 21.74 6.50
CA HIS A 147 7.88 22.21 6.80
C HIS A 147 8.03 22.60 8.27
N LYS A 148 7.04 23.31 8.83
CA LYS A 148 7.01 23.67 10.25
C LYS A 148 7.10 22.44 11.15
N ARG A 149 6.24 21.43 10.95
CA ARG A 149 6.27 20.17 11.71
C ARG A 149 7.60 19.45 11.57
N TYR A 150 8.17 19.42 10.36
CA TYR A 150 9.47 18.80 10.12
C TYR A 150 10.60 19.51 10.89
N ARG A 151 10.64 20.85 10.87
CA ARG A 151 11.65 21.65 11.59
C ARG A 151 11.50 21.54 13.10
N GLU A 152 10.28 21.51 13.63
CA GLU A 152 10.01 21.27 15.05
C GLU A 152 10.55 19.91 15.50
N LEU A 153 10.37 18.87 14.68
CA LEU A 153 10.92 17.54 14.95
C LEU A 153 12.45 17.50 14.87
N LEU A 154 13.05 18.16 13.87
CA LEU A 154 14.52 18.26 13.77
C LEU A 154 15.15 19.04 14.92
N ALA A 155 14.44 20.02 15.50
CA ALA A 155 14.92 20.73 16.68
C ALA A 155 15.00 19.83 17.92
N HIS A 156 14.15 18.80 17.99
CA HIS A 156 14.18 17.80 19.06
C HIS A 156 15.14 16.63 18.76
N TRP A 157 15.17 16.18 17.50
CA TRP A 157 16.02 15.11 17.00
C TRP A 157 17.16 15.67 16.15
N SER A 158 18.17 16.24 16.82
CA SER A 158 19.21 17.07 16.18
C SER A 158 20.38 16.30 15.60
N ASP A 159 20.58 15.05 16.01
CA ASP A 159 21.84 14.34 15.80
C ASP A 159 21.65 13.21 14.78
N PRO A 160 21.88 13.43 13.47
CA PRO A 160 21.74 12.38 12.47
C PRO A 160 22.82 11.30 12.68
N LEU A 161 22.45 10.03 12.46
CA LEU A 161 23.43 8.95 12.38
C LEU A 161 24.36 9.18 11.18
N GLU A 162 25.66 8.96 11.38
CA GLU A 162 26.69 9.16 10.36
C GLU A 162 26.56 8.17 9.19
N GLU A 163 26.17 6.93 9.49
CA GLU A 163 26.03 5.85 8.51
C GLU A 163 24.59 5.32 8.47
N PRO A 164 24.06 5.00 7.27
CA PRO A 164 22.80 4.27 7.14
C PRO A 164 22.86 2.91 7.87
N LEU A 165 21.72 2.47 8.41
CA LEU A 165 21.66 1.16 9.06
C LEU A 165 21.54 0.07 7.98
N ALA A 166 22.55 -0.79 7.92
CA ALA A 166 22.48 -2.01 7.12
C ALA A 166 21.59 -3.05 7.81
N PHE A 167 20.56 -3.50 7.10
CA PHE A 167 19.63 -4.52 7.56
C PHE A 167 19.85 -5.82 6.79
N HIS A 168 20.05 -6.91 7.53
CA HIS A 168 20.14 -8.28 7.02
C HIS A 168 19.33 -9.19 7.92
N TYR A 169 18.36 -9.90 7.35
CA TYR A 169 17.46 -10.78 8.09
C TYR A 169 17.23 -12.08 7.35
N GLN A 170 17.13 -13.19 8.09
CA GLN A 170 16.94 -14.52 7.52
C GLN A 170 15.79 -15.23 8.21
N TRP A 171 14.82 -15.67 7.43
CA TRP A 171 13.70 -16.49 7.89
C TRP A 171 13.79 -17.88 7.28
N GLN A 172 13.65 -18.93 8.08
CA GLN A 172 13.86 -20.31 7.63
C GLN A 172 12.59 -20.89 6.99
N THR A 173 12.75 -21.51 5.82
CA THR A 173 11.70 -22.28 5.14
C THR A 173 12.15 -23.73 4.94
N ASP A 174 11.24 -24.60 4.54
CA ASP A 174 11.57 -26.00 4.19
C ASP A 174 12.55 -26.11 3.02
N LEU A 175 12.64 -25.08 2.16
CA LEU A 175 13.53 -25.04 0.99
C LEU A 175 14.87 -24.36 1.27
N GLY A 176 15.03 -23.72 2.43
CA GLY A 176 16.21 -22.91 2.79
C GLY A 176 15.85 -21.51 3.32
N PRO A 177 16.84 -20.67 3.60
CA PRO A 177 16.62 -19.35 4.18
C PRO A 177 16.09 -18.36 3.14
N LEU A 178 14.99 -17.68 3.47
CA LEU A 178 14.55 -16.46 2.80
C LEU A 178 15.30 -15.28 3.41
N VAL A 179 16.06 -14.57 2.58
CA VAL A 179 16.91 -13.45 3.02
C VAL A 179 16.24 -12.13 2.67
N VAL A 180 16.29 -11.16 3.59
CA VAL A 180 15.85 -9.78 3.38
C VAL A 180 17.02 -8.85 3.64
N GLU A 181 17.29 -7.95 2.69
CA GLU A 181 18.33 -6.93 2.80
C GLU A 181 17.76 -5.53 2.56
N ALA A 182 18.25 -4.55 3.32
CA ALA A 182 17.91 -3.14 3.13
C ALA A 182 18.99 -2.20 3.68
N GLN A 183 18.91 -0.94 3.24
CA GLN A 183 19.64 0.18 3.81
C GLN A 183 18.62 1.18 4.33
N LEU A 184 18.68 1.50 5.62
CA LEU A 184 17.73 2.39 6.27
C LEU A 184 18.41 3.73 6.58
N ASP A 185 17.87 4.78 5.97
CA ASP A 185 18.34 6.15 6.14
C ASP A 185 17.50 6.93 7.18
N ARG A 186 17.86 8.20 7.37
CA ARG A 186 17.09 9.21 8.12
C ARG A 186 16.83 8.82 9.58
N VAL A 187 17.77 8.10 10.17
CA VAL A 187 17.78 7.83 11.60
C VAL A 187 18.48 9.00 12.28
N VAL A 188 17.80 9.60 13.24
CA VAL A 188 18.25 10.72 14.05
C VAL A 188 18.17 10.34 15.52
N SER A 189 19.04 10.90 16.35
CA SER A 189 18.98 10.79 17.79
C SER A 189 18.73 12.15 18.45
N ASN A 190 18.26 12.11 19.69
CA ASN A 190 18.17 13.28 20.55
C ASN A 190 19.28 13.25 21.61
N SER A 191 19.36 14.30 22.42
CA SER A 191 20.35 14.43 23.50
C SER A 191 20.27 13.35 24.58
N ASN A 192 19.15 12.62 24.66
CA ASN A 192 18.98 11.50 25.59
C ASN A 192 19.46 10.16 24.99
N GLY A 193 19.92 10.15 23.74
CA GLY A 193 20.34 8.94 23.02
C GLY A 193 19.17 8.08 22.51
N GLU A 194 17.93 8.57 22.62
CA GLU A 194 16.79 7.94 21.98
C GLU A 194 16.95 8.08 20.46
N LYS A 195 16.34 7.17 19.69
CA LYS A 195 16.41 7.19 18.22
C LYS A 195 15.03 7.42 17.63
N ALA A 196 15.00 8.14 16.51
CA ALA A 196 13.82 8.29 15.70
C ALA A 196 14.12 8.21 14.21
N ARG A 197 13.11 7.87 13.41
CA ARG A 197 13.10 8.06 11.95
C ARG A 197 12.04 9.09 11.59
N LEU A 198 12.44 10.12 10.84
CA LEU A 198 11.55 11.20 10.40
C LEU A 198 11.25 11.05 8.92
N LEU A 199 10.00 10.71 8.59
CA LEU A 199 9.56 10.38 7.24
C LEU A 199 8.52 11.40 6.76
N VAL A 200 8.89 12.28 5.84
CA VAL A 200 7.92 13.20 5.21
C VAL A 200 7.21 12.47 4.06
N SER A 201 5.88 12.42 4.14
CA SER A 201 5.04 11.68 3.20
C SER A 201 4.39 12.59 2.16
N SER A 202 4.60 12.26 0.89
CA SER A 202 3.89 12.87 -0.25
C SER A 202 2.45 12.39 -0.38
N SER A 203 2.12 11.21 0.16
CA SER A 203 0.76 10.67 0.18
C SER A 203 -0.03 11.18 1.39
N GLU A 204 -1.34 11.29 1.23
CA GLU A 204 -2.23 11.61 2.35
C GLU A 204 -2.23 10.46 3.37
N LEU A 205 -1.91 10.78 4.62
CA LEU A 205 -1.91 9.81 5.71
C LEU A 205 -3.21 9.83 6.52
N LEU A 206 -3.85 10.99 6.58
CA LEU A 206 -5.05 11.26 7.36
C LEU A 206 -6.15 11.85 6.46
N GLN A 207 -7.38 11.45 6.71
CA GLN A 207 -8.58 11.99 6.07
C GLN A 207 -9.70 12.26 7.09
N GLY A 208 -10.72 12.99 6.64
CA GLY A 208 -11.86 13.37 7.47
C GLY A 208 -11.67 14.71 8.20
N THR A 209 -12.72 15.52 8.25
CA THR A 209 -12.72 16.85 8.90
C THR A 209 -13.26 16.82 10.33
N LYS A 210 -14.21 15.93 10.63
CA LYS A 210 -14.84 15.79 11.96
C LYS A 210 -14.24 14.68 12.81
N LYS A 211 -13.79 13.59 12.16
CA LYS A 211 -13.16 12.44 12.79
C LYS A 211 -11.94 12.07 11.97
N ILE A 212 -10.80 11.92 12.63
CA ILE A 212 -9.55 11.49 12.00
C ILE A 212 -9.70 10.03 11.55
N GLN A 213 -9.47 9.78 10.27
CA GLN A 213 -9.40 8.46 9.67
C GLN A 213 -8.00 8.26 9.06
N TYR A 214 -7.44 7.08 9.28
CA TYR A 214 -6.09 6.74 8.86
C TYR A 214 -6.10 6.08 7.47
N LYS A 215 -5.21 6.51 6.58
CA LYS A 215 -4.94 5.82 5.31
C LYS A 215 -3.81 4.80 5.51
N PHE A 216 -4.11 3.72 6.24
CA PHE A 216 -3.12 2.71 6.65
C PHE A 216 -2.29 2.10 5.51
N HIS A 217 -2.88 1.92 4.32
CA HIS A 217 -2.15 1.41 3.15
C HIS A 217 -0.94 2.28 2.75
N ASN A 218 -0.96 3.57 3.08
CA ASN A 218 0.16 4.48 2.85
C ASN A 218 1.28 4.33 3.89
N LEU A 219 0.99 3.69 5.03
CA LEU A 219 1.94 3.47 6.13
C LEU A 219 2.70 2.15 6.01
N LEU A 220 2.25 1.21 5.16
CA LEU A 220 2.83 -0.15 5.07
C LEU A 220 4.34 -0.17 4.79
N THR A 221 4.84 0.71 3.92
CA THR A 221 6.28 0.80 3.65
C THR A 221 7.04 1.25 4.90
N GLY A 222 6.61 2.34 5.53
CA GLY A 222 7.30 2.83 6.73
C GLY A 222 7.08 1.93 7.95
N TRP A 223 6.01 1.14 8.00
CA TRP A 223 5.84 0.07 8.98
C TRP A 223 6.91 -1.01 8.84
N LEU A 224 7.11 -1.53 7.62
CA LEU A 224 8.17 -2.51 7.35
C LEU A 224 9.57 -1.98 7.69
N GLU A 225 9.85 -0.74 7.30
CA GLU A 225 11.11 -0.12 7.64
C GLU A 225 11.25 0.19 9.14
N HIS A 226 10.16 0.47 9.85
CA HIS A 226 10.15 0.62 11.31
C HIS A 226 10.46 -0.70 12.01
N LEU A 227 9.88 -1.82 11.55
CA LEU A 227 10.23 -3.16 12.04
C LEU A 227 11.73 -3.44 11.83
N ALA A 228 12.21 -3.27 10.59
CA ALA A 228 13.60 -3.51 10.23
C ALA A 228 14.58 -2.64 11.03
N ALA A 229 14.27 -1.34 11.16
CA ALA A 229 15.08 -0.41 11.94
C ALA A 229 15.08 -0.78 13.42
N THR A 230 13.95 -1.22 13.98
CA THR A 230 13.84 -1.63 15.39
C THR A 230 14.68 -2.88 15.68
N ILE A 231 14.70 -3.84 14.75
CA ILE A 231 15.52 -5.06 14.86
C ILE A 231 17.01 -4.74 14.92
N VAL A 232 17.49 -3.79 14.10
CA VAL A 232 18.93 -3.49 13.99
C VAL A 232 19.38 -2.45 15.02
N ALA A 233 18.62 -1.37 15.22
CA ALA A 233 19.03 -0.25 16.05
C ALA A 233 18.46 -0.28 17.48
N GLY A 234 17.58 -1.23 17.79
CA GLY A 234 16.81 -1.29 19.03
C GLY A 234 15.55 -0.42 18.98
N PRO A 235 14.85 -0.26 20.12
CA PRO A 235 13.62 0.53 20.20
C PRO A 235 13.81 1.95 19.66
N LEU A 236 13.01 2.33 18.67
CA LEU A 236 13.05 3.66 18.05
C LEU A 236 11.66 4.16 17.69
N THR A 237 11.50 5.47 17.67
CA THR A 237 10.26 6.12 17.24
C THR A 237 10.26 6.32 15.72
N THR A 238 9.13 6.17 15.03
CA THR A 238 9.03 6.57 13.61
C THR A 238 7.90 7.55 13.44
N VAL A 239 8.22 8.75 12.96
CA VAL A 239 7.26 9.84 12.77
C VAL A 239 7.03 10.06 11.29
N PHE A 240 5.81 9.83 10.84
CA PHE A 240 5.34 10.20 9.51
C PHE A 240 4.79 11.62 9.53
N ILE A 241 5.32 12.49 8.70
CA ILE A 241 4.90 13.89 8.58
C ILE A 241 4.07 14.01 7.30
N GLY A 242 2.76 14.14 7.44
CA GLY A 242 1.83 14.28 6.33
C GLY A 242 1.27 15.70 6.18
N LYS A 243 0.54 15.92 5.08
CA LYS A 243 -0.10 17.20 4.74
C LYS A 243 -1.05 17.71 5.82
N ARG A 244 -1.82 16.82 6.44
CA ARG A 244 -2.86 17.15 7.44
C ARG A 244 -2.43 16.94 8.89
N GLY A 245 -1.25 16.38 9.13
CA GLY A 245 -0.82 15.99 10.48
C GLY A 245 0.26 14.93 10.43
N SER A 246 0.77 14.58 11.61
CA SER A 246 1.78 13.54 11.78
C SER A 246 1.18 12.29 12.41
N ILE A 247 1.79 11.14 12.13
CA ILE A 247 1.48 9.85 12.75
C ILE A 247 2.76 9.32 13.35
N THR A 248 2.70 8.82 14.59
CA THR A 248 3.85 8.28 15.29
C THR A 248 3.68 6.78 15.53
N LEU A 249 4.68 6.00 15.13
CA LEU A 249 4.88 4.64 15.62
C LEU A 249 5.78 4.73 16.85
N ALA A 250 5.25 4.35 18.00
CA ALA A 250 6.01 4.30 19.24
C ALA A 250 7.10 3.22 19.15
N PRO A 251 8.18 3.34 19.96
CA PRO A 251 9.18 2.28 20.08
C PRO A 251 8.56 0.94 20.45
N MET A 252 9.02 -0.13 19.82
CA MET A 252 8.67 -1.50 20.18
C MET A 252 9.92 -2.32 20.46
N ASP A 253 9.75 -3.50 21.04
CA ASP A 253 10.85 -4.42 21.27
C ASP A 253 11.21 -5.19 19.98
N ALA A 254 12.48 -5.58 19.87
CA ALA A 254 13.00 -6.26 18.69
C ALA A 254 12.38 -7.65 18.47
N ASN A 255 11.90 -8.32 19.52
CA ASN A 255 11.29 -9.65 19.39
C ASN A 255 9.89 -9.54 18.77
N SER A 256 9.07 -8.60 19.23
CA SER A 256 7.77 -8.29 18.62
C SER A 256 7.94 -7.82 17.17
N ALA A 257 8.97 -7.01 16.90
CA ALA A 257 9.27 -6.57 15.54
C ALA A 257 9.66 -7.74 14.62
N SER A 258 10.50 -8.65 15.11
CA SER A 258 10.91 -9.86 14.39
C SER A 258 9.73 -10.79 14.13
N ALA A 259 8.85 -11.00 15.13
CA ALA A 259 7.65 -11.82 14.96
C ALA A 259 6.69 -11.25 13.90
N CYS A 260 6.51 -9.91 13.87
CA CYS A 260 5.73 -9.27 12.81
C CYS A 260 6.37 -9.46 11.43
N LEU A 261 7.70 -9.36 11.33
CA LEU A 261 8.40 -9.55 10.07
C LEU A 261 8.34 -11.02 9.59
N ASP A 262 8.46 -11.98 10.51
CA ASP A 262 8.31 -13.41 10.21
C ASP A 262 6.90 -13.72 9.66
N ASP A 263 5.86 -13.14 10.24
CA ASP A 263 4.48 -13.26 9.76
C ASP A 263 4.32 -12.70 8.34
N ILE A 264 4.98 -11.57 8.04
CA ILE A 264 5.00 -10.98 6.71
C ILE A 264 5.74 -11.87 5.71
N LEU A 265 6.89 -12.43 6.10
CA LEU A 265 7.67 -13.33 5.25
C LEU A 265 6.92 -14.64 4.99
N GLN A 266 6.22 -15.17 5.99
CA GLN A 266 5.35 -16.33 5.81
C GLN A 266 4.19 -16.01 4.87
N GLY A 267 3.56 -14.83 5.00
CA GLY A 267 2.51 -14.38 4.10
C GLY A 267 3.00 -14.23 2.67
N TRP A 268 4.17 -13.62 2.47
CA TRP A 268 4.78 -13.51 1.15
C TRP A 268 5.07 -14.89 0.57
N HIS A 269 5.69 -15.79 1.35
CA HIS A 269 6.01 -17.14 0.91
C HIS A 269 4.76 -17.94 0.51
N GLN A 270 3.67 -17.87 1.30
CA GLN A 270 2.39 -18.47 0.92
C GLN A 270 1.79 -17.81 -0.32
N GLY A 271 1.83 -16.47 -0.38
CA GLY A 271 1.33 -15.67 -1.49
C GLY A 271 2.04 -15.94 -2.82
N MET A 272 3.20 -16.60 -2.81
CA MET A 272 3.91 -17.07 -4.01
C MET A 272 3.51 -18.48 -4.46
N THR A 273 2.65 -19.18 -3.71
CA THR A 273 2.10 -20.49 -4.09
C THR A 273 0.67 -20.39 -4.63
N SER A 274 -0.09 -19.40 -4.16
CA SER A 274 -1.46 -19.09 -4.53
C SER A 274 -1.76 -17.64 -4.14
N PRO A 275 -2.63 -16.91 -4.87
CA PRO A 275 -3.00 -15.56 -4.44
C PRO A 275 -3.63 -15.62 -3.03
N LEU A 276 -3.37 -14.59 -2.22
CA LEU A 276 -4.02 -14.45 -0.91
C LEU A 276 -5.34 -13.69 -1.06
N PRO A 277 -6.45 -14.15 -0.43
CA PRO A 277 -7.76 -13.49 -0.46
C PRO A 277 -7.71 -12.24 0.40
N LEU A 278 -7.00 -11.20 -0.02
CA LEU A 278 -6.69 -10.08 0.85
C LEU A 278 -6.42 -8.79 0.09
N THR A 279 -6.98 -7.67 0.56
CA THR A 279 -6.54 -6.33 0.16
C THR A 279 -6.37 -5.45 1.40
N PRO A 280 -5.45 -4.47 1.40
CA PRO A 280 -5.28 -3.57 2.54
C PRO A 280 -6.57 -2.84 2.92
N ARG A 281 -7.33 -2.33 1.95
CA ARG A 281 -8.52 -1.53 2.27
C ARG A 281 -9.60 -2.40 2.89
N ALA A 282 -9.83 -3.60 2.36
CA ALA A 282 -10.76 -4.55 2.96
C ALA A 282 -10.32 -4.98 4.36
N ALA A 283 -9.03 -5.30 4.54
CA ALA A 283 -8.50 -5.70 5.85
C ALA A 283 -8.62 -4.60 6.91
N PHE A 284 -8.25 -3.35 6.60
CA PHE A 284 -8.37 -2.24 7.55
C PHE A 284 -9.84 -1.84 7.78
N ALA A 285 -10.71 -1.94 6.76
CA ALA A 285 -12.14 -1.73 6.93
C ALA A 285 -12.78 -2.78 7.85
N TRP A 286 -12.34 -4.05 7.73
CA TRP A 286 -12.75 -5.13 8.62
C TRP A 286 -12.34 -4.82 10.08
N LEU A 287 -11.07 -4.45 10.30
CA LEU A 287 -10.54 -4.11 11.62
C LEU A 287 -11.28 -2.92 12.26
N ASP A 288 -11.50 -1.84 11.50
CA ASP A 288 -12.26 -0.67 11.96
C ASP A 288 -13.73 -1.03 12.28
N GLY A 289 -14.35 -1.90 11.48
CA GLY A 289 -15.71 -2.40 11.69
C GLY A 289 -15.82 -3.24 12.96
N TRP A 290 -14.89 -4.20 13.13
CA TRP A 290 -14.82 -5.11 14.28
C TRP A 290 -14.59 -4.37 15.60
N HIS A 291 -13.67 -3.40 15.63
CA HIS A 291 -13.38 -2.62 16.84
C HIS A 291 -14.30 -1.40 17.04
N SER A 292 -15.36 -1.28 16.24
CA SER A 292 -16.36 -0.23 16.44
C SER A 292 -17.23 -0.50 17.68
N LYS A 293 -17.90 0.53 18.22
CA LYS A 293 -18.77 0.40 19.42
C LYS A 293 -19.90 -0.64 19.29
N LYS A 294 -20.28 -1.00 18.06
CA LYS A 294 -21.31 -2.00 17.75
C LYS A 294 -20.73 -3.12 16.87
N GLY A 295 -19.42 -3.32 16.93
CA GLY A 295 -18.70 -4.28 16.09
C GLY A 295 -19.16 -5.70 16.34
N THR A 296 -19.44 -6.38 15.25
CA THR A 296 -19.74 -7.82 15.14
C THR A 296 -19.09 -8.34 13.85
N ASP A 297 -18.95 -9.65 13.71
CA ASP A 297 -18.36 -10.27 12.50
C ASP A 297 -19.13 -9.81 11.27
N ALA A 298 -20.45 -9.87 11.32
CA ALA A 298 -21.32 -9.44 10.21
C ALA A 298 -21.11 -7.97 9.81
N SER A 299 -20.88 -7.06 10.78
CA SER A 299 -20.62 -5.66 10.46
C SER A 299 -19.22 -5.42 9.91
N ALA A 300 -18.23 -6.19 10.35
CA ALA A 300 -16.86 -6.13 9.88
C ALA A 300 -16.75 -6.70 8.47
N ASP A 301 -17.38 -7.85 8.23
CA ASP A 301 -17.49 -8.50 6.92
C ASP A 301 -18.19 -7.58 5.92
N HIS A 302 -19.29 -6.92 6.31
CA HIS A 302 -19.97 -5.96 5.44
C HIS A 302 -19.06 -4.79 5.04
N ALA A 303 -18.34 -4.19 6.00
CA ALA A 303 -17.40 -3.10 5.72
C ALA A 303 -16.24 -3.55 4.81
N ALA A 304 -15.74 -4.77 5.01
CA ALA A 304 -14.69 -5.36 4.20
C ALA A 304 -15.18 -5.63 2.76
N CYS A 305 -16.39 -6.19 2.61
CA CYS A 305 -17.04 -6.41 1.32
C CYS A 305 -17.20 -5.11 0.53
N ASP A 306 -17.69 -4.04 1.16
CA ASP A 306 -17.85 -2.73 0.51
C ASP A 306 -16.50 -2.17 0.04
N ALA A 307 -15.46 -2.29 0.87
CA ALA A 307 -14.11 -1.85 0.52
C ALA A 307 -13.51 -2.68 -0.61
N TRP A 308 -13.67 -4.01 -0.59
CA TRP A 308 -13.22 -4.91 -1.65
C TRP A 308 -13.96 -4.64 -2.96
N GLN A 309 -15.28 -4.47 -2.92
CA GLN A 309 -16.08 -4.15 -4.11
C GLN A 309 -15.64 -2.83 -4.75
N SER A 310 -15.29 -1.82 -3.93
CA SER A 310 -14.71 -0.58 -4.43
C SER A 310 -13.36 -0.81 -5.14
N GLU A 311 -12.55 -1.77 -4.71
CA GLU A 311 -11.29 -2.12 -5.39
C GLU A 311 -11.54 -2.93 -6.66
N LEU A 312 -12.46 -3.89 -6.65
CA LEU A 312 -12.89 -4.64 -7.84
C LEU A 312 -13.35 -3.73 -8.98
N ASN A 313 -14.09 -2.66 -8.66
CA ASN A 313 -14.58 -1.70 -9.68
C ASN A 313 -13.44 -0.97 -10.43
N HIS A 314 -12.22 -0.97 -9.88
CA HIS A 314 -11.04 -0.34 -10.48
C HIS A 314 -9.89 -1.35 -10.67
N ASP A 315 -10.21 -2.65 -10.63
CA ASP A 315 -9.23 -3.71 -10.76
C ASP A 315 -8.90 -3.92 -12.24
N PRO A 316 -7.62 -3.88 -12.64
CA PRO A 316 -7.22 -4.15 -14.02
C PRO A 316 -7.37 -5.64 -14.42
N GLY A 317 -7.73 -6.53 -13.48
CA GLY A 317 -8.00 -7.94 -13.75
C GLY A 317 -7.44 -8.92 -12.72
N TYR A 318 -6.68 -8.47 -11.72
CA TYR A 318 -6.03 -9.36 -10.75
C TYR A 318 -7.02 -9.89 -9.71
N LEU A 319 -7.81 -8.99 -9.12
CA LEU A 319 -8.82 -9.32 -8.11
C LEU A 319 -9.97 -10.10 -8.75
N SER A 320 -10.54 -9.57 -9.82
CA SER A 320 -11.70 -10.15 -10.52
C SER A 320 -11.44 -11.56 -11.07
N ARG A 321 -10.19 -11.88 -11.43
CA ARG A 321 -9.80 -13.24 -11.86
C ARG A 321 -9.69 -14.23 -10.70
N SER A 322 -9.37 -13.76 -9.50
CA SER A 322 -9.13 -14.62 -8.33
C SER A 322 -10.38 -14.74 -7.45
N TRP A 323 -11.08 -13.64 -7.22
CA TRP A 323 -12.37 -13.55 -6.52
C TRP A 323 -13.27 -12.57 -7.27
N PRO A 324 -14.15 -13.07 -8.16
CA PRO A 324 -15.09 -12.25 -8.90
C PRO A 324 -16.09 -11.52 -7.99
N GLU A 325 -16.46 -12.14 -6.87
CA GLU A 325 -17.37 -11.57 -5.89
C GLU A 325 -16.65 -11.23 -4.57
N ALA A 326 -16.90 -10.03 -4.05
CA ALA A 326 -16.30 -9.59 -2.79
C ALA A 326 -16.65 -10.53 -1.62
N ALA A 327 -17.88 -11.04 -1.57
CA ALA A 327 -18.34 -11.95 -0.52
C ALA A 327 -17.54 -13.27 -0.49
N GLU A 328 -17.11 -13.77 -1.65
CA GLU A 328 -16.27 -14.98 -1.74
C GLU A 328 -14.90 -14.74 -1.13
N ALA A 329 -14.28 -13.59 -1.41
CA ALA A 329 -12.99 -13.22 -0.83
C ALA A 329 -13.04 -13.07 0.70
N ILE A 330 -14.08 -12.41 1.23
CA ILE A 330 -14.22 -12.18 2.68
C ILE A 330 -14.58 -13.47 3.42
N ALA A 331 -15.35 -14.37 2.79
CA ALA A 331 -15.71 -15.66 3.36
C ALA A 331 -14.55 -16.69 3.33
N ASP A 332 -13.50 -16.44 2.55
CA ASP A 332 -12.31 -17.29 2.52
C ASP A 332 -11.63 -17.31 3.91
N PRO A 333 -11.39 -18.48 4.51
CA PRO A 333 -10.68 -18.57 5.80
C PRO A 333 -9.30 -17.89 5.81
N GLY A 334 -8.65 -17.81 4.65
CA GLY A 334 -7.41 -17.10 4.44
C GLY A 334 -7.52 -15.58 4.68
N PHE A 335 -8.69 -14.97 4.47
CA PHE A 335 -8.87 -13.53 4.66
C PHE A 335 -8.63 -13.15 6.12
N GLN A 336 -9.37 -13.77 7.05
CA GLN A 336 -9.20 -13.52 8.48
C GLN A 336 -7.85 -13.98 9.02
N HIS A 337 -7.33 -15.11 8.52
CA HIS A 337 -6.00 -15.57 8.92
C HIS A 337 -4.90 -14.56 8.59
N TRP A 338 -4.86 -14.09 7.33
CA TRP A 338 -3.79 -13.18 6.90
C TRP A 338 -4.02 -11.74 7.36
N LEU A 339 -5.26 -11.27 7.52
CA LEU A 339 -5.49 -9.90 8.02
C LEU A 339 -4.95 -9.73 9.45
N GLN A 340 -5.13 -10.74 10.30
CA GLN A 340 -4.67 -10.72 11.70
C GLN A 340 -3.15 -10.71 11.82
N ARG A 341 -2.45 -11.33 10.87
CA ARG A 341 -0.98 -11.43 10.88
C ARG A 341 -0.30 -10.27 10.17
N LEU A 342 -0.87 -9.82 9.04
CA LEU A 342 -0.21 -8.86 8.17
C LEU A 342 -0.59 -7.40 8.45
N TYR A 343 -1.81 -7.12 8.95
CA TYR A 343 -2.31 -5.74 9.09
C TYR A 343 -2.76 -5.37 10.50
N ALA A 344 -3.29 -6.32 11.28
CA ALA A 344 -3.70 -6.02 12.65
C ALA A 344 -2.56 -5.47 13.53
N PRO A 345 -1.28 -5.92 13.42
CA PRO A 345 -0.20 -5.35 14.22
C PRO A 345 -0.01 -3.84 13.99
N LEU A 346 0.00 -3.39 12.72
CA LEU A 346 0.09 -1.96 12.39
C LEU A 346 -1.14 -1.19 12.89
N TRP A 347 -2.34 -1.75 12.68
CA TRP A 347 -3.58 -1.12 13.12
C TRP A 347 -3.58 -0.93 14.65
N GLN A 348 -3.24 -1.98 15.41
CA GLN A 348 -3.14 -1.96 16.87
C GLN A 348 -2.05 -1.03 17.36
N HIS A 349 -0.89 -0.97 16.68
CA HIS A 349 0.20 -0.08 17.06
C HIS A 349 -0.20 1.39 16.98
N ILE A 350 -1.04 1.76 16.00
CA ILE A 350 -1.52 3.14 15.85
C ILE A 350 -2.74 3.41 16.72
N LYS A 351 -3.72 2.50 16.75
CA LYS A 351 -4.99 2.69 17.45
C LYS A 351 -4.91 2.43 18.95
N GLY A 352 -4.11 1.45 19.38
CA GLY A 352 -3.87 1.16 20.79
C GLY A 352 -3.15 2.29 21.54
N GLN A 353 -2.44 3.17 20.82
CA GLN A 353 -1.89 4.40 21.40
C GLN A 353 -2.97 5.47 21.69
N GLU A 354 -4.08 5.50 20.93
CA GLU A 354 -5.18 6.46 21.18
C GLU A 354 -5.99 6.11 22.43
N ASP A 355 -6.01 4.83 22.83
CA ASP A 355 -6.75 4.31 23.98
C ASP A 355 -5.92 4.29 25.29
N SER A 356 -4.64 4.66 25.24
CA SER A 356 -3.79 4.84 26.44
C SER A 356 -3.97 6.26 27.00
N PRO A 357 -4.26 6.41 28.31
CA PRO A 357 -4.72 7.67 28.91
C PRO A 357 -3.69 8.80 28.95
#